data_AF-A0A2P6WAS0-F1
#
_entry.id   AF-A0A2P6WAS0-F1
#
_cell.length_a   1.000
_cell.length_b   1.000
_cell.length_c   1.000
_cell.angle_alpha   90.00
_cell.angle_beta   90.00
_cell.angle_gamma   90.00
#
_symmetry.space_group_name_H-M   'P 1'
#
loop_
_entity.id
_entity.type
_entity.pdbx_description
1 polymer ?
#
loop_
_entity_poly.entity_id
_entity_poly.type
_entity_poly.pdbx_seq_one_letter_code
_entity_poly.pdbx_strand_id
1 'polypeptide(L)'
;GAFIRIGAFDGLCHVSQIMDEYVNLDEEQSMLVSEEEQSTLEVGDTVTSRIIAVSLEKQDTNKINLTMRQPGLGKDEWIELYEEEQEEENEEQEEE
;
A
#
# COMPACT_ATOMS: atom_id res chain seq x y z
N GLY A 1 3.80 6.21 8.17
CA GLY A 1 3.94 6.27 6.70
C GLY A 1 5.11 5.40 6.31
N ALA A 2 5.15 4.89 5.09
CA ALA A 2 6.16 3.95 4.62
C ALA A 2 7.07 4.61 3.59
N PHE A 3 8.38 4.38 3.68
CA PHE A 3 9.33 4.72 2.62
C PHE A 3 9.56 3.50 1.74
N ILE A 4 9.23 3.61 0.46
CA ILE A 4 9.33 2.51 -0.52
C ILE A 4 10.43 2.86 -1.50
N ARG A 5 11.41 1.99 -1.63
CA ARG A 5 12.48 2.13 -2.63
C ARG A 5 11.96 1.69 -3.99
N ILE A 6 11.90 2.62 -4.94
CA ILE A 6 11.45 2.36 -6.34
C ILE A 6 12.63 2.30 -7.33
N GLY A 7 13.84 2.05 -6.82
CA GLY A 7 15.09 2.01 -7.58
C GLY A 7 16.13 2.97 -7.02
N ALA A 8 16.47 4.01 -7.79
CA ALA A 8 17.46 5.02 -7.40
C ALA A 8 16.89 6.13 -6.48
N PHE A 9 15.57 6.13 -6.27
CA PHE A 9 14.87 7.08 -5.43
C PHE A 9 13.99 6.33 -4.42
N ASP A 10 13.75 6.98 -3.29
CA ASP A 10 12.78 6.54 -2.31
C ASP A 10 11.51 7.39 -2.44
N GLY A 11 10.36 6.73 -2.45
CA GLY A 11 9.06 7.35 -2.41
C GLY A 11 8.45 7.28 -1.02
N LEU A 12 7.71 8.32 -0.64
CA LEU A 12 6.95 8.36 0.59
C LEU A 12 5.51 7.93 0.29
N CYS A 13 5.06 6.87 0.93
CA CYS A 13 3.66 6.55 1.07
C CYS A 13 3.16 7.07 2.42
N HIS A 14 2.26 8.05 2.38
CA HIS A 14 1.66 8.57 3.60
C HIS A 14 0.77 7.51 4.25
N VAL A 15 0.62 7.50 5.58
CA VAL A 15 -0.17 6.46 6.29
C VAL A 15 -1.61 6.34 5.75
N SER A 16 -2.23 7.47 5.44
CA SER A 16 -3.58 7.54 4.85
C SER A 16 -3.65 7.16 3.36
N GLN A 17 -2.55 6.69 2.78
CA GLN A 17 -2.44 6.22 1.40
C GLN A 17 -2.03 4.75 1.32
N ILE A 18 -1.91 4.08 2.46
CA ILE A 18 -1.54 2.65 2.53
C ILE A 18 -2.80 1.81 2.39
N MET A 19 -3.78 2.01 3.27
CA MET A 19 -5.05 1.28 3.29
C MET A 19 -6.22 2.26 3.52
N ASP A 20 -7.44 1.81 3.26
CA ASP A 20 -8.67 2.57 3.52
C ASP A 20 -9.02 2.66 5.02
N GLU A 21 -8.39 1.81 5.83
CA GLU A 21 -8.67 1.59 7.24
C GLU A 21 -7.73 2.34 8.19
N TYR A 22 -8.03 2.22 9.49
CA TYR A 22 -7.13 2.68 10.54
C TYR A 22 -5.91 1.77 10.64
N VAL A 23 -4.75 2.33 10.31
CA VAL A 23 -3.46 1.66 10.42
C VAL A 23 -2.74 2.15 11.67
N ASN A 24 -2.37 1.22 12.55
CA ASN A 24 -1.53 1.49 13.71
C ASN A 24 -0.05 1.27 13.38
N LEU A 25 0.80 2.13 13.94
CA LEU A 25 2.25 1.97 13.89
C LEU A 25 2.72 1.26 15.16
N ASP A 26 3.28 0.07 15.00
CA ASP A 26 4.04 -0.61 16.04
C ASP A 26 5.46 -0.01 16.05
N GLU A 27 5.76 0.81 17.07
CA GLU A 27 7.08 1.43 17.23
C GLU A 27 8.18 0.43 17.60
N GLU A 28 7.85 -0.69 18.26
CA GLU A 28 8.83 -1.71 18.65
C GLU A 28 9.29 -2.52 17.44
N GLN A 29 8.37 -2.86 16.53
CA GLN A 29 8.69 -3.68 15.36
C GLN A 29 8.86 -2.87 14.06
N SER A 30 8.64 -1.55 14.10
CA SER A 30 8.65 -0.69 12.89
C SER A 30 7.71 -1.23 11.80
N MET A 31 6.56 -1.75 12.20
CA MET A 31 5.55 -2.39 11.36
C MET A 31 4.26 -1.57 11.39
N LEU A 32 3.55 -1.55 10.28
CA LEU A 32 2.22 -0.98 10.17
C LEU A 32 1.21 -2.12 10.16
N VAL A 33 0.22 -2.06 11.05
CA VAL A 33 -0.78 -3.11 11.23
C VAL A 33 -2.17 -2.51 11.02
N SER A 34 -2.98 -3.13 10.15
CA SER A 34 -4.39 -2.78 10.04
C SER A 34 -5.19 -3.36 11.20
N GLU A 35 -6.16 -2.61 11.72
CA GLU A 35 -7.01 -3.07 12.81
C GLU A 35 -8.06 -4.12 12.36
N GLU A 36 -8.56 -4.04 11.13
CA GLU A 36 -9.69 -4.87 10.66
C GLU A 36 -9.20 -6.07 9.83
N GLU A 37 -8.38 -5.83 8.81
CA GLU A 37 -7.95 -6.86 7.83
C GLU A 37 -6.80 -7.80 8.31
N GLN A 38 -6.29 -7.65 9.55
CA GLN A 38 -5.05 -8.31 10.01
C GLN A 38 -3.84 -8.12 9.06
N SER A 39 -3.94 -7.18 8.14
CA SER A 39 -2.91 -6.91 7.15
C SER A 39 -1.73 -6.18 7.79
N THR A 40 -0.53 -6.67 7.52
CA THR A 40 0.71 -6.10 8.06
C THR A 40 1.63 -5.64 6.93
N LEU A 41 2.33 -4.54 7.19
CA LEU A 41 3.37 -4.00 6.32
C LEU A 41 4.63 -3.77 7.13
N GLU A 42 5.66 -4.55 6.85
CA GLU A 42 6.95 -4.50 7.53
C GLU A 42 8.10 -4.02 6.64
N VAL A 43 9.23 -3.67 7.27
CA VAL A 43 10.43 -3.25 6.55
C VAL A 43 11.07 -4.48 5.90
N GLY A 44 10.97 -4.55 4.58
CA GLY A 44 11.48 -5.68 3.79
C GLY A 44 10.46 -6.23 2.80
N ASP A 45 9.19 -5.91 3.01
CA ASP A 45 8.11 -6.30 2.13
C ASP A 45 8.27 -5.69 0.73
N THR A 46 7.88 -6.49 -0.26
CA THR A 46 7.71 -6.04 -1.63
C THR A 46 6.27 -5.60 -1.82
N VAL A 47 6.08 -4.39 -2.34
CA VAL A 47 4.76 -3.82 -2.56
C VAL A 47 4.64 -3.22 -3.94
N THR A 48 3.45 -3.35 -4.51
CA THR A 48 3.04 -2.67 -5.73
C THR A 48 2.35 -1.37 -5.34
N SER A 49 2.91 -0.23 -5.77
CA SER A 49 2.34 1.09 -5.45
C SER A 49 2.26 1.97 -6.69
N ARG A 50 1.39 2.98 -6.65
CA ARG A 50 1.23 3.97 -7.71
C ARG A 50 1.82 5.31 -7.30
N ILE A 51 2.55 5.93 -8.23
CA ILE A 51 3.05 7.30 -8.07
C ILE A 51 1.90 8.29 -8.29
N ILE A 52 1.61 9.13 -7.30
CA ILE A 52 0.59 10.19 -7.42
C ILE A 52 1.22 11.53 -7.78
N ALA A 53 2.33 11.86 -7.15
CA ALA A 53 2.98 13.15 -7.33
C ALA A 53 4.50 13.01 -7.31
N VAL A 54 5.14 13.75 -8.20
CA VAL A 54 6.60 13.80 -8.31
C VAL A 54 7.02 15.26 -8.29
N SER A 55 7.87 15.63 -7.34
CA SER A 55 8.56 16.91 -7.31
C SER A 55 10.06 16.67 -7.40
N LEU A 56 10.63 17.06 -8.53
CA LEU A 56 12.07 17.01 -8.80
C LEU A 56 12.59 18.45 -8.82
N GLU A 57 12.89 18.98 -7.65
CA GLU A 57 13.53 20.29 -7.52
C GLU A 57 15.05 20.16 -7.67
N LYS A 58 15.71 21.17 -8.24
CA LYS A 58 17.17 21.19 -8.43
C LYS A 58 17.97 21.27 -7.12
N GLN A 59 17.29 21.39 -5.98
CA GLN A 59 17.90 21.46 -4.65
C GLN A 59 17.58 20.20 -3.86
N ASP A 60 18.54 19.27 -3.83
CA ASP A 60 18.82 18.14 -2.91
C ASP A 60 17.68 17.23 -2.40
N THR A 61 16.40 17.53 -2.64
CA THR A 61 15.24 16.85 -2.05
C THR A 61 14.21 16.52 -3.12
N ASN A 62 14.44 15.40 -3.80
CA ASN A 62 13.42 14.80 -4.66
C ASN A 62 12.31 14.24 -3.76
N LYS A 63 11.06 14.62 -4.03
CA LYS A 63 9.89 14.13 -3.29
C LYS A 63 9.00 13.35 -4.23
N ILE A 64 8.86 12.05 -3.96
CA ILE A 64 7.97 11.17 -4.69
C ILE A 64 6.90 10.71 -3.70
N ASN A 65 5.63 10.97 -4.02
CA ASN A 65 4.50 10.53 -3.22
C ASN A 65 3.84 9.32 -3.88
N LEU A 66 3.61 8.29 -3.08
CA LEU A 66 3.07 6.99 -3.48
C LEU A 66 1.73 6.70 -2.80
N THR A 67 0.92 5.85 -3.42
CA THR A 67 -0.31 5.29 -2.85
C THR A 67 -0.44 3.81 -3.14
N MET A 68 -1.11 3.12 -2.24
CA MET A 68 -1.51 1.71 -2.31
C MET A 68 -3.02 1.54 -2.10
N ARG A 69 -3.77 2.65 -1.94
CA ARG A 69 -5.21 2.67 -1.69
C ARG A 69 -6.06 2.52 -2.96
N GLN A 70 -5.63 1.68 -3.90
CA GLN A 70 -6.39 1.43 -5.13
C GLN A 70 -6.43 -0.07 -5.39
N PRO A 71 -7.48 -0.56 -6.08
CA PRO A 71 -7.56 -1.97 -6.50
C PRO A 71 -6.29 -2.43 -7.22
N GLY A 72 -5.78 -3.60 -6.82
CA GLY A 72 -4.57 -4.19 -7.39
C GLY A 72 -3.25 -3.52 -6.98
N LEU A 73 -3.23 -2.79 -5.86
CA LEU A 73 -2.02 -2.25 -5.24
C LEU A 73 -1.89 -2.76 -3.80
N GLY A 74 -0.69 -2.64 -3.25
CA GLY A 74 -0.36 -3.10 -1.90
C GLY A 74 0.64 -4.25 -1.93
N LYS A 75 0.62 -5.06 -0.87
CA LYS A 75 1.38 -6.31 -0.79
C LYS A 75 0.75 -7.33 -1.75
N ASP A 76 1.55 -8.25 -2.28
CA ASP A 76 1.04 -9.29 -3.18
C ASP A 76 -0.11 -10.08 -2.53
N GLU A 77 0.02 -10.39 -1.23
CA GLU A 77 -1.03 -11.04 -0.42
C GLU A 77 -2.37 -10.25 -0.43
N TRP A 78 -2.33 -8.91 -0.43
CA TRP A 78 -3.53 -8.07 -0.43
C TRP A 78 -4.19 -8.03 -1.80
N ILE A 79 -3.38 -8.12 -2.85
CA ILE A 79 -3.87 -8.16 -4.23
C ILE A 79 -4.58 -9.49 -4.47
N GLU A 80 -3.99 -10.60 -4.02
CA GLU A 80 -4.60 -11.93 -4.11
C GLU A 80 -5.95 -11.99 -3.37
N LEU A 81 -5.99 -11.52 -2.11
CA LEU A 81 -7.24 -11.44 -1.33
C LEU A 81 -8.32 -10.60 -2.04
N TYR A 82 -7.95 -9.42 -2.56
CA TYR A 82 -8.89 -8.56 -3.27
C TYR A 82 -9.39 -9.21 -4.57
N GLU A 83 -8.55 -9.95 -5.29
CA GLU A 83 -8.96 -10.68 -6.48
C GLU A 83 -9.92 -11.84 -6.14
N GLU A 84 -9.64 -12.60 -5.07
CA GLU A 84 -10.52 -13.67 -4.59
C GLU A 84 -11.90 -13.14 -4.17
N GLU A 85 -11.97 -12.05 -3.39
CA GLU A 85 -13.23 -11.42 -2.98
C GLU A 85 -14.05 -10.94 -4.19
N GLN A 86 -13.39 -10.38 -5.21
CA GLN A 86 -14.06 -9.92 -6.42
C GLN A 86 -14.54 -11.08 -7.33
N GLU A 87 -13.85 -12.23 -7.28
CA GLU A 87 -14.32 -13.45 -7.95
C GLU A 87 -15.56 -14.02 -7.24
N GLU A 88 -15.54 -14.13 -5.91
CA GLU A 88 -16.71 -14.58 -5.11
C GLU A 88 -17.93 -13.66 -5.32
N GLU A 89 -17.76 -12.34 -5.27
CA GLU A 89 -18.85 -11.38 -5.51
C GLU A 89 -19.44 -11.48 -6.93
N ASN A 90 -18.63 -11.83 -7.93
CA ASN A 90 -19.11 -12.05 -9.30
C ASN A 90 -19.86 -13.37 -9.44
N GLU A 91 -19.37 -14.46 -8.82
CA GLU A 91 -20.05 -15.76 -8.83
C GLU A 91 -21.43 -15.66 -8.14
N GLU A 92 -21.54 -14.98 -7.01
CA GLU A 92 -22.82 -14.74 -6.33
C GLU A 92 -23.81 -13.93 -7.19
N GLN A 93 -23.32 -12.93 -7.94
CA GLN A 93 -24.15 -12.14 -8.86
C GLN A 93 -24.58 -12.91 -10.11
N GLU A 94 -23.83 -13.92 -10.55
CA GLU A 94 -24.22 -14.79 -11.67
C GLU A 94 -25.22 -15.89 -11.24
N GLU A 95 -25.28 -16.23 -9.95
CA GLU A 95 -26.21 -17.22 -9.40
C GLU A 95 -27.61 -16.64 -9.02
N GLU A 96 -27.75 -15.31 -8.84
CA GLU A 96 -29.03 -14.60 -8.63
C GLU A 96 -29.82 -14.28 -9.93
#